data_AF-A0A972NXE6-F1
#
_entry.id   AF-A0A972NXE6-F1
#
_cell.length_a   1.000
_cell.length_b   1.000
_cell.length_c   1.000
_cell.angle_alpha   90.00
_cell.angle_beta   90.00
_cell.angle_gamma   90.00
#
_symmetry.space_group_name_H-M   'P 1'
#
loop_
_entity.id
_entity.type
_entity.pdbx_description
1 polymer ?
#
loop_
_entity_poly.entity_id
_entity_poly.type
_entity_poly.pdbx_seq_one_letter_code
_entity_poly.pdbx_strand_id
1 'polypeptide(L)' 'MTIANPEVRAQASGWPVDDITGLGRRLPEVDPATYFDEQARESYQLSLLKWPVLARLMKLVPLDEAAAPSVSGTR' A
#
# COMPACT_ATOMS: atom_id res chain seq x y z
N MET A 1 34.03 -24.53 -1.12
CA MET A 1 33.91 -23.06 -1.11
C MET A 1 32.62 -22.70 -1.80
N THR A 2 31.56 -22.41 -1.04
CA THR A 2 30.25 -22.07 -1.59
C THR A 2 30.20 -20.56 -1.77
N ILE A 3 30.13 -20.09 -3.02
CA ILE A 3 29.86 -18.68 -3.32
C ILE A 3 28.40 -18.44 -2.91
N ALA A 4 28.19 -17.82 -1.76
CA ALA A 4 26.86 -17.42 -1.34
C ALA A 4 26.35 -16.35 -2.32
N ASN A 5 25.27 -16.68 -3.03
CA ASN A 5 24.59 -15.78 -3.95
C ASN A 5 24.17 -14.49 -3.19
N PRO A 6 24.64 -13.29 -3.58
CA PRO A 6 24.34 -12.05 -2.87
C PRO A 6 22.83 -11.74 -2.81
N GLU A 7 22.04 -12.27 -3.73
CA GLU A 7 20.59 -12.10 -3.74
C GLU A 7 19.87 -12.86 -2.61
N VAL A 8 20.49 -13.92 -2.08
CA VAL A 8 19.92 -14.73 -0.99
C VAL A 8 20.14 -14.07 0.38
N ARG A 9 21.12 -13.16 0.51
CA ARG A 9 21.35 -12.40 1.76
C ARG A 9 20.33 -11.28 1.99
N ALA A 10 19.60 -10.85 0.97
CA ALA A 10 18.50 -9.90 1.15
C ALA A 10 17.27 -10.52 1.84
N GLN A 11 17.17 -11.84 1.91
CA GLN A 11 15.91 -12.53 2.21
C GLN A 11 15.73 -12.98 3.67
N ALA A 12 16.64 -12.64 4.59
CA ALA A 12 16.60 -13.15 5.97
C ALA A 12 15.97 -12.20 7.03
N SER A 13 15.82 -10.90 6.76
CA SER A 13 15.08 -9.99 7.66
C SER A 13 14.84 -8.58 7.09
N GLY A 14 15.12 -8.35 5.81
CA GLY A 14 15.20 -7.03 5.22
C GLY A 14 14.36 -6.96 3.97
N TRP A 15 13.19 -6.33 4.05
CA TRP A 15 12.81 -5.45 2.97
C TRP A 15 13.82 -4.29 3.01
N PRO A 16 14.70 -4.08 2.02
CA PRO A 16 15.53 -2.89 1.99
C PRO A 16 14.79 -1.63 1.47
N VAL A 17 13.49 -1.43 1.67
CA VAL A 17 12.73 -0.93 0.51
C VAL A 17 12.07 0.42 0.70
N ASP A 18 12.71 1.46 0.15
CA ASP A 18 12.11 2.68 -0.45
C ASP A 18 10.71 3.12 0.05
N ASP A 19 10.54 3.21 1.37
CA ASP A 19 9.37 3.87 1.94
C ASP A 19 9.67 5.34 2.24
N ILE A 20 8.63 6.15 2.42
CA ILE A 20 8.81 7.57 2.69
C ILE A 20 9.62 7.82 3.97
N THR A 21 9.50 6.94 4.96
CA THR A 21 10.30 6.98 6.20
C THR A 21 11.79 6.81 5.90
N GLY A 22 12.15 5.82 5.09
CA GLY A 22 13.51 5.55 4.66
C GLY A 22 14.07 6.68 3.79
N LEU A 23 13.22 7.30 2.95
CA LEU A 23 13.59 8.46 2.17
C LEU A 23 13.91 9.67 3.05
N GLY A 24 13.06 10.00 4.03
CA GLY A 24 13.32 11.11 4.96
C GLY A 24 14.58 10.95 5.80
N ARG A 25 15.04 9.71 6.06
CA ARG A 25 16.33 9.44 6.71
C ARG A 25 17.54 9.76 5.83
N ARG A 26 17.38 9.72 4.51
CA ARG A 26 18.46 9.93 3.52
C ARG A 26 18.42 11.33 2.91
N LEU A 27 17.24 11.96 2.87
CA LEU A 27 16.99 13.27 2.27
C LEU A 27 16.23 14.15 3.29
N PRO A 28 16.94 15.00 4.07
CA PRO A 28 16.36 15.79 5.16
C PRO A 28 15.26 16.78 4.73
N GLU A 29 15.22 17.14 3.46
CA GLU A 29 14.19 18.01 2.86
C GLU A 29 12.83 17.31 2.74
N VAL A 30 12.81 15.98 2.81
CA VAL A 30 11.59 15.18 2.84
C VAL A 30 11.21 14.92 4.29
N ASP A 31 10.09 15.50 4.70
CA ASP A 31 9.45 15.16 5.97
C ASP A 31 8.37 14.07 5.74
N PRO A 32 8.58 12.85 6.23
CA PRO A 32 7.60 11.78 6.10
C PRO A 32 6.28 12.07 6.82
N ALA A 33 6.28 12.91 7.86
CA ALA A 33 5.09 13.23 8.62
C ALA A 33 4.11 14.12 7.86
N THR A 34 4.59 14.88 6.88
CA THR A 34 3.80 15.79 6.04
C THR A 34 3.73 15.35 4.58
N TYR A 35 4.43 14.27 4.21
CA TYR A 35 4.39 13.74 2.86
C TYR A 35 3.00 13.24 2.49
N PHE A 36 2.59 13.60 1.27
CA PHE A 36 1.32 13.18 0.69
C PHE A 36 1.54 12.78 -0.77
N ASP A 37 1.11 11.57 -1.12
CA ASP A 37 1.14 11.05 -2.48
C ASP A 37 -0.29 11.11 -3.07
N GLU A 38 -0.52 12.08 -3.94
CA GLU A 38 -1.80 12.26 -4.61
C GLU A 38 -2.14 11.08 -5.53
N GLN A 39 -1.14 10.52 -6.21
CA GLN A 39 -1.33 9.39 -7.12
C GLN A 39 -1.73 8.13 -6.34
N ALA A 40 -1.15 7.91 -5.16
CA ALA A 40 -1.54 6.84 -4.26
C ALA A 40 -3.00 7.01 -3.79
N ARG A 41 -3.40 8.25 -3.43
CA ARG A 41 -4.80 8.54 -3.06
C ARG A 41 -5.76 8.23 -4.20
N GLU A 42 -5.47 8.68 -5.42
CA GLU A 42 -6.32 8.43 -6.59
C GLU A 42 -6.41 6.94 -6.94
N SER A 43 -5.28 6.24 -6.89
CA SER A 43 -5.22 4.80 -7.15
C SER A 43 -6.03 4.00 -6.13
N TYR A 44 -6.00 4.42 -4.86
CA TYR A 44 -6.85 3.87 -3.82
C TYR A 44 -8.34 4.10 -4.14
N GLN A 45 -8.74 5.34 -4.44
CA GLN A 45 -10.14 5.65 -4.80
C GLN A 45 -10.63 4.84 -5.99
N LEU A 46 -9.81 4.72 -7.05
CA LEU A 46 -10.13 3.91 -8.22
C LEU A 46 -10.25 2.42 -7.89
N SER A 47 -9.44 1.92 -6.97
CA SER A 47 -9.48 0.52 -6.54
C SER A 47 -10.77 0.20 -5.78
N LEU A 48 -11.26 1.13 -4.96
CA LEU A 48 -12.55 0.99 -4.29
C LEU A 48 -13.70 0.84 -5.28
N LEU A 49 -13.67 1.58 -6.38
CA LEU A 49 -14.71 1.58 -7.41
C LEU A 49 -14.62 0.39 -8.35
N LYS A 50 -13.42 0.07 -8.84
CA LYS A 50 -13.20 -0.98 -9.85
C LYS A 50 -13.22 -2.38 -9.25
N TRP A 51 -12.75 -2.54 -8.01
CA TRP A 51 -12.54 -3.84 -7.38
C TRP A 51 -13.17 -3.92 -5.98
N PRO A 52 -14.49 -3.67 -5.84
CA PRO A 52 -15.11 -3.48 -4.53
C PRO A 52 -15.01 -4.71 -3.61
N VAL A 53 -15.10 -5.93 -4.17
CA VAL A 53 -14.93 -7.18 -3.40
C VAL A 53 -13.51 -7.30 -2.87
N LEU A 54 -12.51 -7.05 -3.73
CA LEU A 54 -11.10 -7.10 -3.33
C LEU A 54 -10.79 -6.02 -2.29
N ALA A 55 -11.33 -4.81 -2.46
CA ALA A 55 -11.17 -3.72 -1.51
C ALA A 55 -11.68 -4.10 -0.10
N ARG A 56 -12.85 -4.75 0.00
CA ARG A 56 -13.38 -5.26 1.29
C ARG A 56 -12.48 -6.34 1.89
N LEU A 57 -12.02 -7.30 1.09
CA LEU A 57 -11.11 -8.36 1.56
C LEU A 57 -9.77 -7.78 2.07
N MET A 58 -9.29 -6.75 1.38
CA MET A 58 -8.08 -6.01 1.75
C MET A 58 -8.30 -4.99 2.87
N LYS A 59 -9.52 -4.88 3.42
CA LYS A 59 -9.90 -3.92 4.47
C LYS A 59 -9.59 -2.47 4.08
N LEU A 60 -9.72 -2.15 2.79
CA LEU A 60 -9.59 -0.79 2.25
C LEU A 60 -10.87 0.03 2.45
N VAL A 61 -11.90 -0.52 3.08
CA VAL A 61 -13.16 0.19 3.34
C VAL A 61 -13.39 0.14 4.85
N PRO A 62 -13.82 1.23 5.49
CA PRO A 62 -14.23 1.20 6.90
C PRO A 62 -15.22 0.05 7.14
N LEU A 63 -15.08 -0.67 8.26
CA LEU A 63 -15.87 -1.88 8.51
C LEU A 63 -17.39 -1.60 8.47
N ASP A 64 -17.81 -0.42 8.93
CA ASP A 64 -19.21 0.04 8.91
C ASP A 64 -19.74 0.29 7.48
N GLU A 65 -18.87 0.71 6.55
CA GLU A 65 -19.23 1.00 5.17
C GLU A 65 -19.11 -0.25 4.28
N ALA A 66 -18.26 -1.21 4.68
CA ALA A 66 -18.15 -2.53 4.06
C ALA A 66 -19.41 -3.41 4.27
N ALA A 67 -20.13 -3.18 5.38
CA ALA A 67 -21.38 -3.87 5.73
C ALA A 67 -22.61 -3.29 5.03
N ALA A 68 -22.50 -2.10 4.42
CA ALA A 68 -23.60 -1.54 3.64
C ALA A 68 -23.89 -2.47 2.46
N PRO A 69 -25.15 -2.90 2.27
CA PRO A 69 -25.51 -3.74 1.14
C PRO A 69 -25.13 -3.00 -0.13
N SER A 70 -24.32 -3.65 -0.97
CA SER A 70 -24.11 -3.20 -2.34
C SER A 70 -25.48 -3.11 -2.98
N VAL A 71 -26.00 -1.89 -3.14
CA VAL A 71 -27.24 -1.64 -3.90
C VAL A 71 -26.90 -1.94 -5.36
N SER A 72 -26.93 -3.22 -5.69
CA SER A 72 -27.14 -3.71 -7.05
C SER A 72 -28.53 -4.31 -7.05
N GLY A 73 -29.47 -3.57 -7.63
CA GLY A 73 -30.88 -3.93 -7.61
C GLY A 73 -31.74 -3.02 -8.46
N THR A 74 -31.60 -3.17 -9.78
CA THR A 74 -32.68 -3.13 -10.80
C THR A 74 -33.64 -1.92 -10.84
N ARG A 75 -33.48 -1.06 -11.86
CA ARG A 75 -34.40 -1.01 -13.02
C ARG A 75 -33.77 -0.25 -14.18
#